data_AF-A0A653ZUD2-F1
#
_entry.id   AF-A0A653ZUD2-F1
#
_cell.length_a   1.000
_cell.length_b   1.000
_cell.length_c   1.000
_cell.angle_alpha   90.00
_cell.angle_beta   90.00
_cell.angle_gamma   90.00
#
_symmetry.space_group_name_H-M   'P 1'
#
loop_
_entity.id
_entity.type
_entity.pdbx_description
1 polymer ?
#
loop_
_entity_poly.entity_id
_entity_poly.type
_entity_poly.pdbx_seq_one_letter_code
_entity_poly.pdbx_strand_id
1 'polypeptide(L)'
;MSFKLLAIRPTDGCGSKFLKNLQPNRIYKFYNEYIFSSDNKRIDSYDKDIIIYSEIDEIENPNSALNDFFGKNINVSAIVGKNGSGKSTLINLIVSSLNQFALQLQYDDKIKTTASLKTTGELEAEKVFCELFYEIDSIFYVLQVKDRECIIKGVGGDEKQDFDNFFYTNIINYSIYAFNSWELGDWIDGLFHKNDSYQIPIVINPKRESKDDGMAGIIDVNNENYLLQQRLLATIILNPDYTITNNLRVHNIKLITKDNRYFHAFVPGDSSNLIKFNDNDKIEASYLEILKDNYGFTFSVNNATTPPFLYSNLYELLSEFKNHFKISDIEIPFLQSRLDLYILYKITSICDKYILYKDFIDEGEKYGSLKSYNI
;
A
#
# COMPACT_ATOMS: atom_id res chain seq x y z
N MET A 1 17.04 15.77 7.12
CA MET A 1 15.67 15.25 7.20
C MET A 1 15.35 14.76 8.60
N SER A 2 14.99 15.70 9.46
CA SER A 2 14.27 15.48 10.71
C SER A 2 12.77 15.65 10.45
N PHE A 3 11.93 14.81 11.06
CA PHE A 3 10.47 14.84 10.90
C PHE A 3 9.73 14.67 12.24
N LYS A 4 8.68 15.45 12.48
CA LYS A 4 7.74 15.26 13.59
C LYS A 4 6.29 15.50 13.16
N LEU A 5 5.39 14.58 13.48
CA LEU A 5 3.95 14.83 13.42
C LEU A 5 3.54 15.54 14.72
N LEU A 6 3.14 16.80 14.64
CA LEU A 6 2.98 17.70 15.79
C LEU A 6 1.58 17.63 16.40
N ALA A 7 0.54 17.73 15.58
CA ALA A 7 -0.83 17.75 16.03
C ALA A 7 -1.82 17.39 14.93
N ILE A 8 -3.06 17.11 15.32
CA ILE A 8 -4.21 17.00 14.44
C ILE A 8 -5.37 17.85 14.97
N ARG A 9 -6.09 18.54 14.10
CA ARG A 9 -7.26 19.37 14.43
C ARG A 9 -8.44 18.97 13.54
N PRO A 10 -9.48 18.28 14.02
CA PRO A 10 -10.73 18.20 13.27
C PRO A 10 -11.31 19.61 13.14
N THR A 11 -11.77 19.99 11.96
CA THR A 11 -12.35 21.32 11.70
C THR A 11 -13.88 21.25 11.62
N ASP A 12 -14.52 22.42 11.65
CA ASP A 12 -15.97 22.51 11.49
C ASP A 12 -16.43 21.83 10.19
N GLY A 13 -17.49 21.03 10.28
CA GLY A 13 -17.99 20.21 9.16
C GLY A 13 -17.44 18.78 9.12
N CYS A 14 -16.50 18.41 10.01
CA CYS A 14 -16.04 17.03 10.10
C CYS A 14 -17.20 16.10 10.49
N GLY A 15 -17.36 15.00 9.76
CA GLY A 15 -18.43 14.04 9.95
C GLY A 15 -18.41 13.39 11.33
N SER A 16 -19.58 13.21 11.91
CA SER A 16 -19.75 12.64 13.26
C SER A 16 -19.16 11.22 13.41
N LYS A 17 -19.08 10.45 12.32
CA LYS A 17 -18.44 9.12 12.27
C LYS A 17 -16.95 9.17 12.67
N PHE A 18 -16.26 10.24 12.28
CA PHE A 18 -14.84 10.45 12.55
C PHE A 18 -14.58 11.34 13.77
N LEU A 19 -15.55 12.16 14.19
CA LEU A 19 -15.43 12.93 15.41
C LEU A 19 -15.61 12.07 16.66
N LYS A 20 -16.66 11.25 16.76
CA LYS A 20 -17.07 10.55 17.99
C LYS A 20 -16.99 11.46 19.24
N ASN A 21 -15.91 11.34 20.04
CA ASN A 21 -15.66 12.11 21.26
C ASN A 21 -14.66 13.27 21.08
N LEU A 22 -14.14 13.46 19.87
CA LEU A 22 -13.30 14.58 19.50
C LEU A 22 -14.16 15.84 19.36
N GLN A 23 -13.59 16.98 19.75
CA GLN A 23 -14.23 18.28 19.66
C GLN A 23 -13.73 18.99 18.40
N PRO A 24 -14.64 19.52 17.55
CA PRO A 24 -14.26 20.39 16.45
C PRO A 24 -13.38 21.55 16.92
N ASN A 25 -12.44 21.94 16.05
CA ASN A 25 -11.44 23.00 16.22
C ASN A 25 -10.41 22.78 17.34
N ARG A 26 -10.52 21.71 18.14
CA ARG A 26 -9.52 21.38 19.16
C ARG A 26 -8.23 20.88 18.52
N ILE A 27 -7.10 21.44 18.95
CA ILE A 27 -5.76 20.97 18.57
C ILE A 27 -5.38 19.80 19.48
N TYR A 28 -5.30 18.60 18.92
CA TYR A 28 -4.82 17.40 19.61
C TYR A 28 -3.33 17.24 19.35
N LYS A 29 -2.51 17.62 20.34
CA LYS A 29 -1.04 17.59 20.23
C LYS A 29 -0.46 16.21 20.48
N PHE A 30 0.57 15.85 19.72
CA PHE A 30 1.43 14.68 19.97
C PHE A 30 2.70 15.06 20.75
N TYR A 31 3.07 16.34 20.70
CA TYR A 31 4.19 16.94 21.42
C TYR A 31 3.69 18.14 22.22
N ASN A 32 3.77 18.06 23.55
CA ASN A 32 3.17 19.04 24.45
C ASN A 32 3.95 20.36 24.52
N GLU A 33 5.24 20.29 24.25
CA GLU A 33 6.17 21.41 24.25
C GLU A 33 5.88 22.42 23.14
N TYR A 34 5.26 21.99 22.02
CA TYR A 34 4.91 22.88 20.92
C TYR A 34 3.71 23.77 21.29
N ILE A 35 3.81 25.04 20.90
CA ILE A 35 2.79 26.07 21.09
C ILE A 35 2.26 26.47 19.71
N PHE A 36 0.93 26.58 19.60
CA PHE A 36 0.25 27.00 18.38
C PHE A 36 -0.44 28.34 18.63
N SER A 37 -0.17 29.30 17.76
CA SER A 37 -0.63 30.68 17.88
C SER A 37 -1.37 31.15 16.63
N SER A 38 -2.19 32.18 16.83
CA SER A 38 -2.92 32.93 15.80
C SER A 38 -2.99 34.39 16.23
N ASP A 39 -2.57 35.34 15.40
CA ASP A 39 -2.55 36.77 15.73
C ASP A 39 -1.86 37.07 17.09
N ASN A 40 -0.70 36.45 17.33
CA ASN A 40 0.05 36.50 18.61
C ASN A 40 -0.72 35.97 19.83
N LYS A 41 -1.80 35.20 19.64
CA LYS A 41 -2.56 34.55 20.73
C LYS A 41 -2.42 33.05 20.65
N ARG A 42 -2.06 32.45 21.78
CA ARG A 42 -2.03 31.00 21.96
C ARG A 42 -3.44 30.39 21.84
N ILE A 43 -3.61 29.36 21.00
CA ILE A 43 -4.90 28.72 20.70
C ILE A 43 -4.97 27.21 20.97
N ASP A 44 -3.89 26.58 21.46
CA ASP A 44 -3.83 25.15 21.83
C ASP A 44 -4.16 24.86 23.31
N SER A 45 -4.68 25.83 24.08
CA SER A 45 -5.07 25.61 25.47
C SER A 45 -6.30 24.70 25.59
N TYR A 46 -6.23 23.74 26.52
CA TYR A 46 -7.31 22.81 26.83
C TYR A 46 -8.34 23.37 27.82
N ASP A 47 -8.13 24.58 28.35
CA ASP A 47 -8.93 25.16 29.43
C ASP A 47 -10.24 25.80 28.94
N LYS A 48 -10.42 25.92 27.61
CA LYS A 48 -11.63 26.50 27.01
C LYS A 48 -12.66 25.41 26.68
N ASP A 49 -13.89 25.62 27.15
CA ASP A 49 -15.03 24.74 26.85
C ASP A 49 -15.58 24.94 25.42
N ILE A 50 -15.44 26.15 24.86
CA ILE A 50 -15.84 26.49 23.48
C ILE A 50 -14.58 26.86 22.70
N ILE A 51 -14.37 26.19 21.57
CA ILE A 51 -13.19 26.36 20.72
C ILE A 51 -13.63 26.98 19.40
N ILE A 52 -13.32 28.26 19.24
CA ILE A 52 -13.56 29.01 18.01
C ILE A 52 -12.39 28.74 17.07
N TYR A 53 -12.68 28.43 15.81
CA TYR A 53 -11.65 28.27 14.79
C TYR A 53 -10.81 29.53 14.63
N SER A 54 -9.50 29.37 14.51
CA SER A 54 -8.56 30.42 14.13
C SER A 54 -7.43 29.80 13.33
N GLU A 55 -7.02 30.45 12.24
CA GLU A 55 -5.90 29.98 11.43
C GLU A 55 -4.60 30.08 12.21
N ILE A 56 -3.78 29.03 12.15
CA ILE A 56 -2.48 29.01 12.82
C ILE A 56 -1.48 29.70 11.89
N ASP A 57 -0.90 30.80 12.34
CA ASP A 57 0.13 31.56 11.65
C ASP A 57 1.54 31.29 12.20
N GLU A 58 1.64 30.79 13.44
CA GLU A 58 2.91 30.53 14.10
C GLU A 58 2.87 29.25 14.97
N ILE A 59 3.96 28.48 14.89
CA ILE A 59 4.23 27.34 15.77
C ILE A 59 5.62 27.54 16.38
N GLU A 60 5.70 27.42 17.70
CA GLU A 60 6.95 27.55 18.44
C GLU A 60 7.31 26.24 19.16
N ASN A 61 8.61 25.92 19.20
CA ASN A 61 9.17 24.91 20.10
C ASN A 61 10.08 25.58 21.14
N PRO A 62 9.52 26.03 22.28
CA PRO A 62 10.29 26.68 23.35
C PRO A 62 11.30 25.74 24.04
N ASN A 63 11.19 24.41 23.84
CA ASN A 63 12.03 23.43 24.53
C ASN A 63 12.84 22.57 23.55
N SER A 64 13.79 23.22 22.86
CA SER A 64 14.72 22.57 21.93
C SER A 64 15.66 21.55 22.59
N ALA A 65 15.76 21.52 23.92
CA ALA A 65 16.60 20.58 24.65
C ALA A 65 16.19 19.11 24.50
N LEU A 66 14.95 18.85 24.05
CA LEU A 66 14.44 17.50 23.77
C LEU A 66 14.72 17.04 22.33
N ASN A 67 15.33 17.87 21.50
CA ASN A 67 15.69 17.48 20.14
C ASN A 67 16.74 16.35 20.18
N ASP A 68 16.56 15.36 19.30
CA ASP A 68 17.40 14.16 19.20
C ASP A 68 17.52 13.32 20.49
N PHE A 69 16.59 13.46 21.46
CA PHE A 69 16.61 12.69 22.71
C PHE A 69 16.66 11.17 22.48
N PHE A 70 15.93 10.66 21.49
CA PHE A 70 15.91 9.24 21.12
C PHE A 70 16.94 8.87 20.03
N GLY A 71 17.82 9.81 19.69
CA GLY A 71 18.77 9.70 18.58
C GLY A 71 18.39 10.59 17.40
N LYS A 72 19.37 10.82 16.54
CA LYS A 72 19.22 11.67 15.36
C LYS A 72 18.10 11.17 14.45
N ASN A 73 17.18 12.07 14.08
CA ASN A 73 16.00 11.78 13.24
C ASN A 73 15.02 10.75 13.83
N ILE A 74 15.09 10.48 15.14
CA ILE A 74 14.17 9.58 15.84
C ILE A 74 13.34 10.41 16.81
N ASN A 75 12.02 10.44 16.56
CA ASN A 75 11.07 11.14 17.40
C ASN A 75 9.99 10.15 17.87
N VAL A 76 9.67 10.16 19.16
CA VAL A 76 8.72 9.25 19.77
C VAL A 76 7.68 10.05 20.54
N SER A 77 6.41 9.80 20.24
CA SER A 77 5.26 10.32 20.98
C SER A 77 4.38 9.18 21.46
N ALA A 78 3.58 9.44 22.50
CA ALA A 78 2.66 8.46 23.06
C ALA A 78 1.30 9.11 23.37
N ILE A 79 0.22 8.47 22.91
CA ILE A 79 -1.15 8.91 23.17
C ILE A 79 -1.73 8.05 24.30
N VAL A 80 -1.90 8.66 25.48
CA VAL A 80 -2.39 7.97 26.68
C VAL A 80 -3.67 8.63 27.16
N GLY A 81 -4.61 7.84 27.68
CA GLY A 81 -5.90 8.33 28.16
C GLY A 81 -6.84 7.21 28.57
N LYS A 82 -7.88 7.54 29.33
CA LYS A 82 -8.90 6.58 29.79
C LYS A 82 -9.67 5.95 28.62
N ASN A 83 -10.33 4.83 28.85
CA ASN A 83 -11.21 4.23 27.84
C ASN A 83 -12.29 5.23 27.43
N GLY A 84 -12.58 5.32 26.12
CA GLY A 84 -13.51 6.30 25.58
C GLY A 84 -12.94 7.72 25.40
N SER A 85 -11.67 8.01 25.74
CA SER A 85 -11.11 9.37 25.59
C SER A 85 -10.81 9.81 24.14
N GLY A 86 -11.23 9.04 23.13
CA GLY A 86 -11.02 9.37 21.71
C GLY A 86 -9.68 8.94 21.10
N LYS A 87 -8.84 8.16 21.79
CA LYS A 87 -7.52 7.72 21.27
C LYS A 87 -7.60 7.03 19.91
N SER A 88 -8.44 6.00 19.77
CA SER A 88 -8.63 5.29 18.51
C SER A 88 -9.30 6.16 17.46
N THR A 89 -10.20 7.05 17.88
CA THR A 89 -10.84 8.02 16.99
C THR A 89 -9.83 8.96 16.36
N LEU A 90 -8.85 9.42 17.14
CA LEU A 90 -7.75 10.27 16.65
C LEU A 90 -6.96 9.57 15.55
N ILE A 91 -6.62 8.29 15.75
CA ILE A 91 -5.92 7.50 14.73
C ILE A 91 -6.81 7.28 13.51
N ASN A 92 -8.09 6.98 13.68
CA ASN A 92 -9.03 6.83 12.56
C ASN A 92 -9.15 8.11 11.74
N LEU A 93 -9.11 9.28 12.38
CA LEU A 93 -9.14 10.57 11.71
C LEU A 93 -7.86 10.82 10.89
N ILE A 94 -6.68 10.48 11.42
CA ILE A 94 -5.43 10.52 10.63
C ILE A 94 -5.57 9.62 9.40
N VAL A 95 -6.02 8.37 9.60
CA VAL A 95 -6.15 7.38 8.54
C VAL A 95 -7.13 7.84 7.46
N SER A 96 -8.27 8.38 7.85
CA SER A 96 -9.29 8.88 6.93
C SER A 96 -8.83 10.13 6.19
N SER A 97 -8.11 11.04 6.85
CA SER A 97 -7.47 12.20 6.22
C SER A 97 -6.44 11.79 5.17
N LEU A 98 -5.60 10.81 5.47
CA LEU A 98 -4.59 10.30 4.53
C LEU A 98 -5.21 9.53 3.36
N ASN A 99 -6.35 8.86 3.57
CA ASN A 99 -7.13 8.26 2.48
C ASN A 99 -7.63 9.33 1.49
N GLN A 100 -8.24 10.39 2.03
CA GLN A 100 -8.72 11.50 1.22
C GLN A 100 -7.59 12.20 0.45
N PHE A 101 -6.45 12.38 1.10
CA PHE A 101 -5.26 12.91 0.45
C PHE A 101 -4.75 11.98 -0.66
N ALA A 102 -4.73 10.66 -0.43
CA ALA A 102 -4.37 9.67 -1.46
C ALA A 102 -5.30 9.73 -2.69
N LEU A 103 -6.61 9.93 -2.48
CA LEU A 103 -7.57 10.09 -3.57
C LEU A 103 -7.27 11.31 -4.43
N GLN A 104 -6.95 12.44 -3.81
CA GLN A 104 -6.54 13.62 -4.58
C GLN A 104 -5.24 13.39 -5.33
N LEU A 105 -4.22 12.80 -4.69
CA LEU A 105 -2.96 12.48 -5.38
C LEU A 105 -3.20 11.55 -6.58
N GLN A 106 -4.16 10.63 -6.48
CA GLN A 106 -4.56 9.77 -7.59
C GLN A 106 -5.29 10.55 -8.69
N TYR A 107 -6.18 11.47 -8.31
CA TYR A 107 -6.91 12.32 -9.26
C TYR A 107 -5.98 13.29 -10.01
N ASP A 108 -4.98 13.82 -9.32
CA ASP A 108 -3.98 14.75 -9.87
C ASP A 108 -2.83 14.02 -10.62
N ASP A 109 -2.96 12.71 -10.87
CA ASP A 109 -1.96 11.84 -11.51
C ASP A 109 -0.57 11.85 -10.82
N LYS A 110 -0.51 12.22 -9.54
CA LYS A 110 0.73 12.24 -8.74
C LYS A 110 1.15 10.87 -8.23
N ILE A 111 0.18 9.95 -8.08
CA ILE A 111 0.44 8.56 -7.72
C ILE A 111 -0.19 7.62 -8.74
N LYS A 112 0.46 6.47 -8.95
CA LYS A 112 -0.06 5.39 -9.80
C LYS A 112 -0.26 4.16 -8.93
N THR A 113 -1.51 3.86 -8.57
CA THR A 113 -1.81 2.72 -7.69
C THR A 113 -2.80 1.75 -8.32
N THR A 114 -2.64 0.47 -8.02
CA THR A 114 -3.65 -0.56 -8.31
C THR A 114 -4.62 -0.77 -7.15
N ALA A 115 -4.48 -0.01 -6.05
CA ALA A 115 -5.45 -0.01 -4.96
C ALA A 115 -6.79 0.55 -5.46
N SER A 116 -7.88 -0.08 -5.02
CA SER A 116 -9.23 0.49 -5.18
C SER A 116 -9.47 1.50 -4.05
N LEU A 117 -8.94 2.72 -4.22
CA LEU A 117 -9.20 3.82 -3.29
C LEU A 117 -10.66 4.28 -3.43
N LYS A 118 -11.32 4.51 -2.29
CA LYS A 118 -12.70 5.00 -2.24
C LYS A 118 -12.78 6.16 -1.25
N THR A 119 -13.65 7.13 -1.52
CA THR A 119 -13.96 8.20 -0.55
C THR A 119 -14.55 7.61 0.73
N THR A 120 -14.39 8.29 1.86
CA THR A 120 -14.88 7.82 3.17
C THR A 120 -16.39 7.66 3.26
N GLY A 121 -17.13 8.36 2.40
CA GLY A 121 -18.56 8.26 2.21
C GLY A 121 -19.10 9.46 1.44
N GLU A 122 -20.42 9.47 1.18
CA GLU A 122 -21.12 10.60 0.55
C GLU A 122 -22.02 11.35 1.54
N LEU A 123 -22.31 10.74 2.69
CA LEU A 123 -23.13 11.34 3.73
C LEU A 123 -22.33 12.40 4.50
N GLU A 124 -23.00 13.45 4.98
CA GLU A 124 -22.36 14.50 5.82
C GLU A 124 -21.64 13.90 7.04
N ALA A 125 -22.19 12.83 7.64
CA ALA A 125 -21.59 12.14 8.77
C ALA A 125 -20.25 11.44 8.44
N GLU A 126 -19.92 11.28 7.15
CA GLU A 126 -18.77 10.54 6.62
C GLU A 126 -17.76 11.43 5.90
N LYS A 127 -17.96 12.75 5.89
CA LYS A 127 -16.97 13.70 5.37
C LYS A 127 -15.80 13.85 6.35
N VAL A 128 -14.59 14.04 5.83
CA VAL A 128 -13.38 14.23 6.65
C VAL A 128 -12.87 15.65 6.52
N PHE A 129 -13.02 16.44 7.57
CA PHE A 129 -12.56 17.83 7.60
C PHE A 129 -11.54 17.96 8.74
N CYS A 130 -10.28 18.17 8.40
CA CYS A 130 -9.20 18.07 9.38
C CYS A 130 -7.93 18.78 8.92
N GLU A 131 -7.06 19.11 9.86
CA GLU A 131 -5.73 19.61 9.62
C GLU A 131 -4.69 18.79 10.36
N LEU A 132 -3.63 18.41 9.66
CA LEU A 132 -2.48 17.68 10.19
C LEU A 132 -1.25 18.61 10.19
N PHE A 133 -0.72 18.91 11.37
CA PHE A 133 0.44 19.77 11.54
C PHE A 133 1.69 18.92 11.73
N TYR A 134 2.74 19.25 10.98
CA TYR A 134 4.00 18.52 11.03
C TYR A 134 5.20 19.43 10.77
N GLU A 135 6.38 18.96 11.16
CA GLU A 135 7.67 19.64 11.00
C GLU A 135 8.58 18.77 10.12
N ILE A 136 9.21 19.37 9.10
CA ILE A 136 10.30 18.77 8.33
C ILE A 136 11.45 19.76 8.30
N ASP A 137 12.63 19.33 8.76
CA ASP A 137 13.86 20.14 8.77
C ASP A 137 13.64 21.57 9.31
N SER A 138 12.90 21.68 10.42
CA SER A 138 12.56 22.93 11.12
C SER A 138 11.62 23.88 10.37
N ILE A 139 10.98 23.41 9.30
CA ILE A 139 9.88 24.11 8.63
C ILE A 139 8.57 23.46 9.06
N PHE A 140 7.61 24.29 9.46
CA PHE A 140 6.28 23.86 9.87
C PHE A 140 5.31 23.86 8.70
N TYR A 141 4.57 22.77 8.57
CA TYR A 141 3.59 22.56 7.52
C TYR A 141 2.24 22.15 8.11
N VAL A 142 1.19 22.42 7.34
CA VAL A 142 -0.14 21.89 7.58
C VAL A 142 -0.67 21.24 6.31
N LEU A 143 -1.17 20.01 6.43
CA LEU A 143 -2.06 19.40 5.45
C LEU A 143 -3.49 19.70 5.88
N GLN A 144 -4.18 20.55 5.11
CA GLN A 144 -5.61 20.82 5.28
C GLN A 144 -6.39 19.84 4.41
N VAL A 145 -7.34 19.12 4.99
CA VAL A 145 -8.22 18.17 4.32
C VAL A 145 -9.66 18.68 4.45
N LYS A 146 -10.28 18.99 3.31
CA LYS A 146 -11.69 19.37 3.17
C LYS A 146 -12.38 18.33 2.29
N ASP A 147 -12.54 17.14 2.88
CA ASP A 147 -13.02 15.94 2.21
C ASP A 147 -12.20 15.58 0.97
N ARG A 148 -12.56 15.99 -0.24
CA ARG A 148 -11.79 15.66 -1.46
C ARG A 148 -10.75 16.71 -1.84
N GLU A 149 -10.81 17.89 -1.23
CA GLU A 149 -9.86 18.97 -1.48
C GLU A 149 -8.84 19.00 -0.34
N CYS A 150 -7.58 18.74 -0.67
CA CYS A 150 -6.45 18.73 0.23
C CYS A 150 -5.39 19.72 -0.26
N ILE A 151 -4.85 20.49 0.68
CA ILE A 151 -3.84 21.50 0.41
C ILE A 151 -2.75 21.34 1.47
N ILE A 152 -1.49 21.36 1.02
CA ILE A 152 -0.35 21.53 1.92
C ILE A 152 0.06 23.00 1.89
N LYS A 153 0.43 23.56 3.03
CA LYS A 153 1.05 24.89 3.09
C LYS A 153 2.04 24.97 4.24
N GLY A 154 3.00 25.90 4.11
CA GLY A 154 3.82 26.31 5.24
C GLY A 154 2.97 27.09 6.24
N VAL A 155 3.19 26.89 7.54
CA VAL A 155 2.50 27.68 8.57
C VAL A 155 2.94 29.13 8.46
N GLY A 156 1.98 30.07 8.43
CA GLY A 156 2.22 31.50 8.24
C GLY A 156 2.68 31.92 6.83
N GLY A 157 2.76 30.98 5.88
CA GLY A 157 3.17 31.23 4.50
C GLY A 157 2.01 31.17 3.51
N ASP A 158 2.28 31.58 2.27
CA ASP A 158 1.34 31.46 1.15
C ASP A 158 1.02 29.99 0.83
N GLU A 159 -0.17 29.75 0.30
CA GLU A 159 -0.59 28.43 -0.19
C GLU A 159 0.36 27.93 -1.30
N LYS A 160 0.94 26.74 -1.09
CA LYS A 160 1.76 26.06 -2.10
C LYS A 160 1.32 24.62 -2.21
N GLN A 161 0.67 24.25 -3.30
CA GLN A 161 0.44 22.84 -3.63
C GLN A 161 1.75 22.20 -4.11
N ASP A 162 2.61 21.88 -3.15
CA ASP A 162 3.81 21.06 -3.36
C ASP A 162 3.74 19.86 -2.41
N PHE A 163 3.46 18.69 -2.99
CA PHE A 163 3.31 17.44 -2.26
C PHE A 163 4.65 16.75 -1.96
N ASP A 164 5.76 17.24 -2.50
CA ASP A 164 7.10 16.68 -2.27
C ASP A 164 7.52 16.82 -0.80
N ASN A 165 6.90 17.75 -0.07
CA ASN A 165 7.15 18.01 1.35
C ASN A 165 6.20 17.24 2.28
N PHE A 166 5.59 16.13 1.82
CA PHE A 166 4.77 15.26 2.67
C PHE A 166 5.51 14.00 3.14
N PHE A 167 5.17 13.52 4.33
CA PHE A 167 5.79 12.33 4.93
C PHE A 167 5.02 11.04 4.60
N TYR A 168 5.71 9.91 4.63
CA TYR A 168 5.09 8.60 4.50
C TYR A 168 4.66 8.02 5.85
N THR A 169 3.49 7.37 5.90
CA THR A 169 2.95 6.75 7.11
C THR A 169 2.89 5.22 7.02
N ASN A 170 3.46 4.52 7.99
CA ASN A 170 3.24 3.09 8.19
C ASN A 170 2.52 2.85 9.53
N ILE A 171 1.32 2.28 9.50
CA ILE A 171 0.58 1.92 10.70
C ILE A 171 0.71 0.42 10.94
N ILE A 172 1.30 0.06 12.07
CA ILE A 172 1.30 -1.31 12.58
C ILE A 172 0.23 -1.43 13.65
N ASN A 173 -0.86 -2.14 13.34
CA ASN A 173 -2.01 -2.27 14.21
C ASN A 173 -2.29 -3.73 14.60
N TYR A 174 -2.02 -4.06 15.86
CA TYR A 174 -2.30 -5.38 16.44
C TYR A 174 -3.69 -5.49 17.10
N SER A 175 -4.51 -4.43 17.10
CA SER A 175 -5.89 -4.52 17.57
C SER A 175 -6.74 -5.27 16.55
N ILE A 176 -7.07 -6.52 16.85
CA ILE A 176 -7.80 -7.41 15.92
C ILE A 176 -9.18 -6.86 15.52
N TYR A 177 -9.81 -6.03 16.35
CA TYR A 177 -11.14 -5.47 16.08
C TYR A 177 -11.13 -4.15 15.28
N ALA A 178 -9.99 -3.46 15.22
CA ALA A 178 -9.88 -2.17 14.54
C ALA A 178 -9.77 -2.35 13.02
N PHE A 179 -10.04 -1.28 12.25
CA PHE A 179 -9.94 -1.28 10.78
C PHE A 179 -10.74 -2.39 10.07
N ASN A 180 -11.90 -2.76 10.62
CA ASN A 180 -12.85 -3.62 9.92
C ASN A 180 -13.70 -2.76 8.95
N SER A 181 -13.70 -3.10 7.67
CA SER A 181 -14.46 -2.39 6.63
C SER A 181 -15.97 -2.47 6.81
N TRP A 182 -16.52 -3.46 7.52
CA TRP A 182 -17.94 -3.45 7.90
C TRP A 182 -18.30 -2.33 8.88
N GLU A 183 -17.35 -1.86 9.71
CA GLU A 183 -17.58 -0.78 10.67
C GLU A 183 -17.17 0.58 10.10
N LEU A 184 -15.96 0.68 9.55
CA LEU A 184 -15.40 1.95 9.08
C LEU A 184 -15.88 2.34 7.69
N GLY A 185 -16.24 1.38 6.86
CA GLY A 185 -16.54 1.54 5.45
C GLY A 185 -15.43 1.00 4.55
N ASP A 186 -15.83 0.69 3.32
CA ASP A 186 -15.07 -0.09 2.34
C ASP A 186 -13.81 0.64 1.84
N TRP A 187 -13.68 1.94 2.11
CA TRP A 187 -12.50 2.75 1.80
C TRP A 187 -11.24 2.28 2.52
N ILE A 188 -11.37 1.68 3.71
CA ILE A 188 -10.20 1.23 4.50
C ILE A 188 -9.45 0.08 3.83
N ASP A 189 -10.16 -0.74 3.03
CA ASP A 189 -9.59 -1.94 2.40
C ASP A 189 -8.46 -1.58 1.43
N GLY A 190 -8.57 -0.44 0.73
CA GLY A 190 -7.55 0.05 -0.20
C GLY A 190 -6.21 0.39 0.47
N LEU A 191 -6.20 0.73 1.76
CA LEU A 191 -4.99 1.14 2.49
C LEU A 191 -4.15 -0.03 3.01
N PHE A 192 -4.64 -1.26 2.87
CA PHE A 192 -3.86 -2.48 3.11
C PHE A 192 -3.06 -2.91 1.88
N HIS A 193 -3.23 -2.23 0.74
CA HIS A 193 -2.52 -2.54 -0.49
C HIS A 193 -1.03 -2.19 -0.36
N LYS A 194 -0.17 -3.06 -0.88
CA LYS A 194 1.30 -2.94 -0.80
C LYS A 194 1.99 -3.00 -2.16
N ASN A 195 1.25 -3.30 -3.23
CA ASN A 195 1.81 -3.47 -4.58
C ASN A 195 1.74 -2.18 -5.40
N ASP A 196 1.77 -1.04 -4.72
CA ASP A 196 1.79 0.31 -5.29
C ASP A 196 3.16 0.98 -5.10
N SER A 197 4.19 0.22 -4.76
CA SER A 197 5.53 0.73 -4.43
C SER A 197 5.52 1.81 -3.33
N TYR A 198 4.56 1.74 -2.40
CA TYR A 198 4.39 2.70 -1.30
C TYR A 198 4.09 4.13 -1.78
N GLN A 199 3.39 4.27 -2.91
CA GLN A 199 2.96 5.58 -3.43
C GLN A 199 1.79 6.17 -2.64
N ILE A 200 0.87 5.36 -2.12
CA ILE A 200 -0.18 5.84 -1.22
C ILE A 200 0.49 6.35 0.07
N PRO A 201 0.20 7.56 0.56
CA PRO A 201 0.89 8.20 1.70
C PRO A 201 0.72 7.47 3.05
N ILE A 202 -0.05 6.39 3.07
CA ILE A 202 -0.28 5.52 4.21
C ILE A 202 -0.36 4.05 3.78
N VAL A 203 0.28 3.16 4.54
CA VAL A 203 -0.01 1.72 4.51
C VAL A 203 -0.34 1.21 5.90
N ILE A 204 -1.30 0.29 5.98
CA ILE A 204 -1.70 -0.36 7.23
C ILE A 204 -1.23 -1.83 7.20
N ASN A 205 -0.67 -2.28 8.33
CA ASN A 205 -0.18 -3.63 8.55
C ASN A 205 -0.70 -4.20 9.88
N PRO A 206 -1.00 -5.52 9.97
CA PRO A 206 -0.97 -6.53 8.90
C PRO A 206 -2.12 -6.35 7.89
N LYS A 207 -2.07 -7.04 6.73
CA LYS A 207 -3.17 -7.02 5.76
C LYS A 207 -4.44 -7.57 6.42
N ARG A 208 -5.57 -6.95 6.12
CA ARG A 208 -6.90 -7.47 6.42
C ARG A 208 -7.61 -7.86 5.13
N GLU A 209 -8.38 -8.93 5.18
CA GLU A 209 -9.22 -9.34 4.06
C GLU A 209 -10.37 -8.35 3.85
N SER A 210 -10.74 -8.18 2.59
CA SER A 210 -11.68 -7.15 2.18
C SER A 210 -13.11 -7.53 2.49
N LYS A 211 -13.99 -6.53 2.51
CA LYS A 211 -15.43 -6.76 2.58
C LYS A 211 -15.96 -7.47 1.34
N ASP A 212 -15.39 -7.19 0.17
CA ASP A 212 -15.81 -7.79 -1.10
C ASP A 212 -15.56 -9.31 -1.12
N ASP A 213 -14.55 -9.78 -0.36
CA ASP A 213 -14.26 -11.21 -0.15
C ASP A 213 -15.19 -11.86 0.90
N GLY A 214 -16.07 -11.09 1.54
CA GLY A 214 -16.93 -11.55 2.65
C GLY A 214 -16.19 -11.81 3.96
N MET A 215 -14.94 -11.34 4.07
CA MET A 215 -14.02 -11.66 5.17
C MET A 215 -13.47 -10.39 5.86
N ALA A 216 -14.24 -9.31 5.83
CA ALA A 216 -13.83 -7.98 6.28
C ALA A 216 -13.10 -8.00 7.64
N GLY A 217 -11.89 -7.45 7.65
CA GLY A 217 -11.10 -7.26 8.86
C GLY A 217 -10.35 -8.50 9.36
N ILE A 218 -10.55 -9.67 8.75
CA ILE A 218 -9.87 -10.93 9.11
C ILE A 218 -8.41 -10.85 8.69
N ILE A 219 -7.51 -11.28 9.58
CA ILE A 219 -6.08 -11.38 9.31
C ILE A 219 -5.74 -12.83 8.97
N ASP A 220 -5.27 -13.09 7.76
CA ASP A 220 -4.69 -14.40 7.40
C ASP A 220 -3.25 -14.50 7.94
N VAL A 221 -3.14 -14.94 9.20
CA VAL A 221 -1.86 -15.11 9.89
C VAL A 221 -0.96 -16.13 9.19
N ASN A 222 -1.53 -17.16 8.56
CA ASN A 222 -0.76 -18.18 7.87
C ASN A 222 -0.09 -17.59 6.64
N ASN A 223 -0.83 -16.80 5.85
CA ASN A 223 -0.28 -16.12 4.70
C ASN A 223 0.74 -15.03 5.11
N GLU A 224 0.48 -14.25 6.16
CA GLU A 224 1.45 -13.27 6.67
C GLU A 224 2.77 -13.94 7.11
N ASN A 225 2.70 -15.06 7.84
CA ASN A 225 3.88 -15.83 8.24
C ASN A 225 4.60 -16.42 7.01
N TYR A 226 3.84 -16.96 6.05
CA TYR A 226 4.41 -17.47 4.81
C TYR A 226 5.17 -16.37 4.04
N LEU A 227 4.58 -15.19 3.87
CA LEU A 227 5.21 -14.04 3.19
C LEU A 227 6.41 -13.48 3.96
N LEU A 228 6.40 -13.53 5.30
CA LEU A 228 7.55 -13.18 6.13
C LEU A 228 8.71 -14.14 5.88
N GLN A 229 8.45 -15.45 5.87
CA GLN A 229 9.47 -16.47 5.57
C GLN A 229 10.06 -16.31 4.17
N GLN A 230 9.24 -15.97 3.16
CA GLN A 230 9.73 -15.68 1.81
C GLN A 230 10.66 -14.46 1.78
N ARG A 231 10.31 -13.38 2.50
CA ARG A 231 11.15 -12.18 2.60
C ARG A 231 12.48 -12.46 3.30
N LEU A 232 12.45 -13.22 4.39
CA LEU A 232 13.67 -13.67 5.07
C LEU A 232 14.54 -14.53 4.14
N LEU A 233 13.95 -15.51 3.46
CA LEU A 233 14.66 -16.36 2.51
C LEU A 233 15.33 -15.54 1.39
N ALA A 234 14.60 -14.60 0.78
CA ALA A 234 15.15 -13.73 -0.25
C ALA A 234 16.31 -12.88 0.28
N THR A 235 16.18 -12.34 1.50
CA THR A 235 17.24 -11.56 2.14
C THR A 235 18.52 -12.36 2.34
N ILE A 236 18.38 -13.63 2.77
CA ILE A 236 19.50 -14.55 2.97
C ILE A 236 20.15 -14.93 1.64
N ILE A 237 19.36 -15.25 0.61
CA ILE A 237 19.89 -15.64 -0.70
C ILE A 237 20.65 -14.49 -1.36
N LEU A 238 20.13 -13.26 -1.25
CA LEU A 238 20.74 -12.07 -1.83
C LEU A 238 21.95 -11.57 -1.05
N ASN A 239 22.09 -11.95 0.23
CA ASN A 239 23.19 -11.55 1.10
C ASN A 239 23.80 -12.80 1.77
N PRO A 240 24.80 -13.45 1.16
CA PRO A 240 25.39 -14.68 1.69
C PRO A 240 25.93 -14.56 3.13
N ASP A 241 26.38 -13.36 3.50
CA ASP A 241 26.90 -13.05 4.85
C ASP A 241 25.79 -12.57 5.82
N TYR A 242 24.52 -12.77 5.50
CA TYR A 242 23.42 -12.29 6.31
C TYR A 242 23.44 -12.88 7.73
N THR A 243 23.68 -12.01 8.71
CA THR A 243 23.53 -12.32 10.13
C THR A 243 22.13 -11.92 10.58
N ILE A 244 21.34 -12.88 11.08
CA ILE A 244 19.99 -12.60 11.60
C ILE A 244 20.10 -11.69 12.84
N THR A 245 21.03 -12.00 13.73
CA THR A 245 21.45 -11.14 14.85
C THR A 245 22.95 -11.32 15.08
N ASN A 246 23.53 -10.54 15.99
CA ASN A 246 24.93 -10.69 16.40
C ASN A 246 25.30 -12.13 16.82
N ASN A 247 24.32 -12.91 17.27
CA ASN A 247 24.51 -14.28 17.77
C ASN A 247 23.82 -15.36 16.92
N LEU A 248 23.14 -14.99 15.83
CA LEU A 248 22.40 -15.93 14.98
C LEU A 248 22.86 -15.82 13.53
N ARG A 249 23.42 -16.91 13.01
CA ARG A 249 23.91 -17.03 11.63
C ARG A 249 23.16 -18.13 10.90
N VAL A 250 23.00 -17.96 9.59
CA VAL A 250 22.43 -18.99 8.73
C VAL A 250 23.51 -20.02 8.44
N HIS A 251 23.27 -21.28 8.83
CA HIS A 251 24.19 -22.38 8.52
C HIS A 251 23.78 -23.10 7.23
N ASN A 252 22.50 -23.44 7.09
CA ASN A 252 21.95 -24.15 5.93
C ASN A 252 20.55 -23.63 5.62
N ILE A 253 20.15 -23.74 4.35
CA ILE A 253 18.78 -23.49 3.88
C ILE A 253 18.22 -24.79 3.34
N LYS A 254 17.08 -25.23 3.88
CA LYS A 254 16.31 -26.34 3.31
C LYS A 254 15.18 -25.77 2.46
N LEU A 255 15.29 -25.92 1.15
CA LEU A 255 14.23 -25.54 0.22
C LEU A 255 13.26 -26.71 0.04
N ILE A 256 11.98 -26.40 0.04
CA ILE A 256 10.90 -27.35 -0.26
C ILE A 256 10.21 -26.84 -1.50
N THR A 257 10.09 -27.69 -2.51
CA THR A 257 9.35 -27.35 -3.73
C THR A 257 7.89 -27.14 -3.39
N LYS A 258 7.30 -26.07 -3.91
CA LYS A 258 5.85 -25.89 -3.85
C LYS A 258 5.13 -26.86 -4.78
N ASP A 259 3.86 -27.10 -4.47
CA ASP A 259 2.93 -27.73 -5.40
C ASP A 259 2.85 -26.91 -6.70
N ASN A 260 2.68 -27.65 -7.78
CA ASN A 260 2.64 -27.11 -9.13
C ASN A 260 1.43 -26.20 -9.34
N ARG A 261 1.59 -25.19 -10.19
CA ARG A 261 0.46 -24.37 -10.64
C ARG A 261 -0.06 -24.91 -11.96
N TYR A 262 -1.33 -24.66 -12.24
CA TYR A 262 -1.90 -24.98 -13.54
C TYR A 262 -1.61 -23.84 -14.51
N PHE A 263 -1.27 -24.19 -15.74
CA PHE A 263 -1.28 -23.24 -16.85
C PHE A 263 -2.29 -23.68 -17.91
N HIS A 264 -2.78 -22.71 -18.66
CA HIS A 264 -3.71 -22.94 -19.76
C HIS A 264 -3.13 -22.32 -21.02
N ALA A 265 -3.34 -22.98 -22.15
CA ALA A 265 -3.04 -22.45 -23.47
C ALA A 265 -4.27 -22.57 -24.38
N PHE A 266 -4.39 -21.67 -25.35
CA PHE A 266 -5.47 -21.69 -26.33
C PHE A 266 -4.99 -21.18 -27.69
N VAL A 267 -5.63 -21.63 -28.76
CA VAL A 267 -5.37 -21.20 -30.15
C VAL A 267 -6.17 -19.92 -30.43
N PRO A 268 -5.57 -18.83 -30.94
CA PRO A 268 -6.32 -17.65 -31.35
C PRO A 268 -7.39 -17.98 -32.39
N GLY A 269 -8.61 -17.45 -32.19
CA GLY A 269 -9.74 -17.70 -33.07
C GLY A 269 -10.56 -18.96 -32.78
N ASP A 270 -10.14 -19.80 -31.81
CA ASP A 270 -10.92 -20.95 -31.34
C ASP A 270 -11.08 -20.94 -29.82
N SER A 271 -12.08 -20.19 -29.36
CA SER A 271 -12.45 -20.06 -27.95
C SER A 271 -13.08 -21.33 -27.35
N SER A 272 -13.17 -22.42 -28.10
CA SER A 272 -13.65 -23.71 -27.60
C SER A 272 -12.52 -24.62 -27.08
N ASN A 273 -11.26 -24.30 -27.37
CA ASN A 273 -10.10 -25.17 -27.11
C ASN A 273 -9.14 -24.57 -26.06
N LEU A 274 -9.64 -24.33 -24.84
CA LEU A 274 -8.78 -24.04 -23.70
C LEU A 274 -8.15 -25.36 -23.20
N ILE A 275 -6.88 -25.58 -23.51
CA ILE A 275 -6.16 -26.77 -23.06
C ILE A 275 -5.52 -26.46 -21.72
N LYS A 276 -5.95 -27.22 -20.70
CA LYS A 276 -5.37 -27.15 -19.36
C LYS A 276 -4.24 -28.16 -19.24
N PHE A 277 -3.08 -27.69 -18.80
CA PHE A 277 -1.93 -28.53 -18.54
C PHE A 277 -1.66 -28.60 -17.04
N ASN A 278 -1.28 -29.79 -16.57
CA ASN A 278 -0.76 -29.97 -15.23
C ASN A 278 0.75 -30.20 -15.36
N ASP A 279 1.59 -29.41 -14.67
CA ASP A 279 3.05 -29.54 -14.71
C ASP A 279 3.59 -30.97 -14.48
N ASN A 280 2.80 -31.90 -13.93
CA ASN A 280 3.15 -33.33 -13.78
C ASN A 280 3.01 -34.18 -15.05
N ASP A 281 2.27 -33.71 -16.04
CA ASP A 281 2.23 -34.35 -17.34
C ASP A 281 3.65 -34.21 -17.95
N LYS A 282 4.13 -35.20 -18.71
CA LYS A 282 5.44 -35.15 -19.38
C LYS A 282 5.40 -34.10 -20.50
N ILE A 283 5.39 -32.83 -20.10
CA ILE A 283 5.00 -31.65 -20.88
C ILE A 283 6.13 -31.11 -21.76
N GLU A 284 7.35 -31.65 -21.62
CA GLU A 284 8.58 -31.14 -22.22
C GLU A 284 8.45 -30.72 -23.70
N ALA A 285 7.92 -31.60 -24.57
CA ALA A 285 7.77 -31.30 -25.99
C ALA A 285 6.59 -30.35 -26.25
N SER A 286 5.47 -30.56 -25.56
CA SER A 286 4.23 -29.83 -25.83
C SER A 286 4.32 -28.35 -25.43
N TYR A 287 4.92 -27.98 -24.29
CA TYR A 287 4.92 -26.56 -23.90
C TYR A 287 5.81 -25.69 -24.79
N LEU A 288 6.96 -26.18 -25.24
CA LEU A 288 7.83 -25.41 -26.15
C LEU A 288 7.20 -25.24 -27.53
N GLU A 289 6.49 -26.27 -28.02
CA GLU A 289 5.70 -26.15 -29.25
C GLU A 289 4.59 -25.10 -29.08
N ILE A 290 3.83 -25.17 -27.99
CA ILE A 290 2.76 -24.20 -27.68
C ILE A 290 3.32 -22.79 -27.50
N LEU A 291 4.49 -22.61 -26.86
CA LEU A 291 5.13 -21.31 -26.66
C LEU A 291 5.68 -20.68 -27.95
N LYS A 292 6.10 -21.52 -28.91
CA LYS A 292 6.61 -21.08 -30.21
C LYS A 292 5.51 -20.71 -31.19
N ASP A 293 4.36 -21.37 -31.04
CA ASP A 293 3.17 -21.04 -31.80
C ASP A 293 2.48 -19.79 -31.21
N ASN A 294 1.62 -19.13 -31.99
CA ASN A 294 0.87 -17.94 -31.55
C ASN A 294 -0.24 -18.28 -30.52
N TYR A 295 -0.01 -19.12 -29.53
CA TYR A 295 -0.99 -19.39 -28.47
C TYR A 295 -0.99 -18.27 -27.45
N GLY A 296 -2.14 -17.98 -26.85
CA GLY A 296 -2.14 -17.17 -25.64
C GLY A 296 -2.02 -18.05 -24.39
N PHE A 297 -1.25 -17.55 -23.43
CA PHE A 297 -0.94 -18.26 -22.18
C PHE A 297 -1.57 -17.59 -20.96
N THR A 298 -1.90 -18.40 -19.95
CA THR A 298 -2.26 -17.89 -18.62
C THR A 298 -1.87 -18.85 -17.49
N PHE A 299 -1.77 -18.32 -16.28
CA PHE A 299 -1.47 -19.09 -15.07
C PHE A 299 -2.61 -18.94 -14.07
N SER A 300 -3.15 -20.06 -13.56
CA SER A 300 -4.24 -20.02 -12.59
C SER A 300 -3.94 -20.86 -11.35
N VAL A 301 -4.39 -20.36 -10.20
CA VAL A 301 -4.18 -21.02 -8.89
C VAL A 301 -5.37 -21.92 -8.52
N ASN A 302 -6.56 -21.67 -9.08
CA ASN A 302 -7.83 -22.19 -8.55
C ASN A 302 -8.69 -22.95 -9.58
N ASN A 303 -8.14 -23.52 -10.65
CA ASN A 303 -8.96 -24.14 -11.72
C ASN A 303 -10.01 -23.18 -12.33
N ALA A 304 -9.75 -21.88 -12.33
CA ALA A 304 -10.66 -20.94 -12.98
C ALA A 304 -10.75 -21.29 -14.48
N THR A 305 -11.98 -21.46 -14.98
CA THR A 305 -12.28 -21.93 -16.34
C THR A 305 -12.04 -20.89 -17.43
N THR A 306 -11.82 -19.62 -17.05
CA THR A 306 -11.65 -18.49 -17.97
C THR A 306 -10.50 -17.58 -17.51
N PRO A 307 -9.47 -17.36 -18.35
CA PRO A 307 -8.35 -16.48 -18.04
C PRO A 307 -8.71 -14.99 -18.05
N PRO A 308 -8.06 -14.14 -17.24
CA PRO A 308 -8.23 -12.69 -17.32
C PRO A 308 -7.42 -12.05 -18.47
N PHE A 309 -6.24 -12.57 -18.83
CA PHE A 309 -5.36 -12.03 -19.86
C PHE A 309 -4.66 -13.15 -20.61
N LEU A 310 -4.31 -12.89 -21.88
CA LEU A 310 -3.68 -13.83 -22.81
C LEU A 310 -2.38 -13.22 -23.30
N TYR A 311 -1.27 -13.94 -23.22
CA TYR A 311 0.05 -13.44 -23.63
C TYR A 311 0.59 -14.20 -24.84
N SER A 312 1.08 -13.47 -25.84
CA SER A 312 1.81 -13.99 -27.01
C SER A 312 3.33 -13.82 -26.84
N ASN A 313 4.13 -14.36 -27.78
CA ASN A 313 5.60 -14.19 -27.85
C ASN A 313 6.39 -14.62 -26.60
N LEU A 314 5.83 -15.51 -25.77
CA LEU A 314 6.47 -15.92 -24.52
C LEU A 314 7.77 -16.71 -24.73
N TYR A 315 7.96 -17.38 -25.87
CA TYR A 315 9.22 -18.07 -26.16
C TYR A 315 10.39 -17.09 -26.31
N GLU A 316 10.20 -16.01 -27.07
CA GLU A 316 11.22 -14.98 -27.27
C GLU A 316 11.54 -14.28 -25.95
N LEU A 317 10.50 -13.90 -25.19
CA LEU A 317 10.64 -13.31 -23.86
C LEU A 317 11.44 -14.20 -22.90
N LEU A 318 11.14 -15.50 -22.86
CA LEU A 318 11.87 -16.47 -22.03
C LEU A 318 13.34 -16.57 -22.46
N SER A 319 13.60 -16.64 -23.76
CA SER A 319 14.95 -16.72 -24.33
C SER A 319 15.77 -15.48 -23.97
N GLU A 320 15.22 -14.29 -24.19
CA GLU A 320 15.85 -13.01 -23.84
C GLU A 320 16.12 -12.92 -22.34
N PHE A 321 15.15 -13.29 -21.50
CA PHE A 321 15.31 -13.28 -20.05
C PHE A 321 16.45 -14.21 -19.59
N LYS A 322 16.47 -15.45 -20.08
CA LYS A 322 17.52 -16.42 -19.72
C LYS A 322 18.89 -15.97 -20.22
N ASN A 323 18.98 -15.40 -21.41
CA ASN A 323 20.22 -14.85 -21.94
C ASN A 323 20.72 -13.66 -21.10
N HIS A 324 19.83 -12.72 -20.75
CA HIS A 324 20.16 -11.55 -19.95
C HIS A 324 20.70 -11.93 -18.57
N PHE A 325 20.04 -12.87 -17.89
CA PHE A 325 20.43 -13.34 -16.55
C PHE A 325 21.41 -14.52 -16.58
N LYS A 326 21.88 -14.95 -17.76
CA LYS A 326 22.80 -16.07 -17.96
C LYS A 326 22.33 -17.37 -17.29
N ILE A 327 21.03 -17.64 -17.38
CA ILE A 327 20.40 -18.84 -16.83
C ILE A 327 20.61 -19.99 -17.82
N SER A 328 21.38 -20.99 -17.40
CA SER A 328 21.63 -22.20 -18.19
C SER A 328 20.48 -23.19 -18.09
N ASP A 329 20.34 -24.04 -19.10
CA ASP A 329 19.38 -25.14 -19.06
C ASP A 329 19.78 -26.20 -18.02
N ILE A 330 18.78 -26.76 -17.35
CA ILE A 330 18.90 -27.88 -16.44
C ILE A 330 18.92 -29.17 -17.26
N GLU A 331 19.84 -30.09 -16.93
CA GLU A 331 19.98 -31.39 -17.61
C GLU A 331 18.74 -32.29 -17.49
N ILE A 332 17.86 -32.03 -16.50
CA ILE A 332 16.66 -32.80 -16.23
C ILE A 332 15.47 -32.09 -16.87
N PRO A 333 14.89 -32.59 -17.98
CA PRO A 333 13.97 -31.79 -18.77
C PRO A 333 12.65 -31.43 -18.10
N PHE A 334 12.11 -32.32 -17.26
CA PHE A 334 10.94 -32.01 -16.45
C PHE A 334 11.19 -30.88 -15.43
N LEU A 335 12.43 -30.73 -14.95
CA LEU A 335 12.78 -29.59 -14.09
C LEU A 335 12.99 -28.33 -14.93
N GLN A 336 13.49 -28.48 -16.16
CA GLN A 336 13.64 -27.38 -17.11
C GLN A 336 12.29 -26.73 -17.44
N SER A 337 11.29 -27.53 -17.82
CA SER A 337 9.95 -27.02 -18.12
C SER A 337 9.31 -26.29 -16.94
N ARG A 338 9.45 -26.83 -15.72
CA ARG A 338 8.96 -26.20 -14.49
C ARG A 338 9.63 -24.87 -14.19
N LEU A 339 10.95 -24.78 -14.42
CA LEU A 339 11.69 -23.53 -14.24
C LEU A 339 11.20 -22.47 -15.24
N ASP A 340 11.12 -22.83 -16.51
CA ASP A 340 10.73 -21.90 -17.59
C ASP A 340 9.31 -21.37 -17.38
N LEU A 341 8.35 -22.26 -17.10
CA LEU A 341 6.97 -21.88 -16.79
C LEU A 341 6.88 -20.99 -15.55
N TYR A 342 7.70 -21.24 -14.53
CA TYR A 342 7.75 -20.38 -13.35
C TYR A 342 8.32 -18.99 -13.65
N ILE A 343 9.35 -18.89 -14.48
CA ILE A 343 9.91 -17.60 -14.93
C ILE A 343 8.82 -16.81 -15.66
N LEU A 344 8.17 -17.41 -16.67
CA LEU A 344 7.10 -16.79 -17.43
C LEU A 344 5.93 -16.36 -16.53
N TYR A 345 5.50 -17.23 -15.60
CA TYR A 345 4.50 -16.90 -14.59
C TYR A 345 4.89 -15.67 -13.78
N LYS A 346 6.16 -15.55 -13.38
CA LYS A 346 6.62 -14.43 -12.58
C LYS A 346 6.64 -13.14 -13.37
N ILE A 347 7.13 -13.16 -14.61
CA ILE A 347 7.15 -11.97 -15.48
C ILE A 347 5.72 -11.48 -15.71
N THR A 348 4.83 -12.35 -16.18
CA THR A 348 3.41 -12.01 -16.42
C THR A 348 2.70 -11.55 -15.15
N SER A 349 2.87 -12.27 -14.02
CA SER A 349 2.26 -11.86 -12.74
C SER A 349 2.77 -10.52 -12.22
N ILE A 350 3.99 -10.10 -12.55
CA ILE A 350 4.52 -8.79 -12.17
C ILE A 350 3.84 -7.71 -13.01
N CYS A 351 3.77 -7.91 -14.33
CA CYS A 351 3.12 -6.97 -15.25
C CYS A 351 1.64 -6.75 -14.90
N ASP A 352 0.92 -7.80 -14.51
CA ASP A 352 -0.48 -7.70 -14.09
C ASP A 352 -0.69 -6.90 -12.80
N LYS A 353 0.21 -7.06 -11.82
CA LYS A 353 0.02 -6.56 -10.45
C LYS A 353 0.49 -5.13 -10.28
N TYR A 354 1.59 -4.77 -10.94
CA TYR A 354 2.28 -3.51 -10.73
C TYR A 354 2.04 -2.61 -11.94
N ILE A 355 1.44 -1.44 -11.67
CA ILE A 355 1.05 -0.51 -12.72
C ILE A 355 2.22 -0.05 -13.60
N LEU A 356 3.42 0.07 -13.03
CA LEU A 356 4.65 0.43 -13.74
C LEU A 356 5.04 -0.56 -14.84
N TYR A 357 4.60 -1.81 -14.72
CA TYR A 357 4.96 -2.88 -15.64
C TYR A 357 3.81 -3.29 -16.57
N LYS A 358 2.65 -2.63 -16.50
CA LYS A 358 1.50 -2.94 -17.36
C LYS A 358 1.80 -2.69 -18.83
N ASP A 359 2.59 -1.68 -19.13
CA ASP A 359 2.92 -1.26 -20.49
C ASP A 359 3.96 -2.17 -21.18
N PHE A 360 4.55 -3.13 -20.46
CA PHE A 360 5.52 -4.08 -21.03
C PHE A 360 4.87 -5.31 -21.67
N ILE A 361 3.55 -5.39 -21.63
CA ILE A 361 2.79 -6.44 -22.31
C ILE A 361 1.85 -5.75 -23.29
N ASP A 362 2.28 -5.72 -24.55
CA ASP A 362 1.44 -5.34 -25.67
C ASP A 362 0.35 -6.40 -25.87
N GLU A 363 -0.91 -5.95 -25.89
CA GLU A 363 -2.09 -6.71 -26.31
C GLU A 363 -2.36 -8.04 -25.59
N GLY A 364 -3.04 -7.95 -24.44
CA GLY A 364 -3.85 -9.07 -23.93
C GLY A 364 -5.29 -8.95 -24.38
N GLU A 365 -5.76 -9.81 -25.30
CA GLU A 365 -7.21 -9.97 -25.52
C GLU A 365 -7.83 -10.46 -24.21
N LYS A 366 -8.63 -9.63 -23.55
CA LYS A 366 -9.42 -10.06 -22.40
C LYS A 366 -10.46 -11.05 -22.92
N TYR A 367 -10.38 -12.30 -22.50
CA TYR A 367 -11.32 -13.33 -22.94
C TYR A 367 -12.78 -12.87 -22.71
N GLY A 368 -13.54 -12.68 -23.79
CA GLY A 368 -14.95 -12.27 -23.74
C GLY A 368 -15.25 -10.76 -23.77
N SER A 369 -14.26 -9.86 -23.89
CA SER A 369 -14.50 -8.45 -24.21
C SER A 369 -13.28 -7.78 -24.85
N LEU A 370 -13.40 -7.44 -26.14
CA LEU A 370 -12.47 -6.54 -26.82
C LEU A 370 -12.51 -5.15 -26.14
N LYS A 371 -11.40 -4.74 -25.55
CA LYS A 371 -11.06 -3.32 -25.42
C LYS A 371 -9.71 -3.12 -26.08
N SER A 372 -9.73 -2.55 -27.27
CA SER A 372 -8.55 -1.92 -27.83
C SER A 372 -8.14 -0.77 -26.90
N TYR A 373 -6.90 -0.80 -26.43
CA TYR A 373 -6.25 0.42 -25.97
C TYR A 373 -5.54 1.00 -27.19
N ASN A 374 -6.15 2.00 -27.81
CA ASN A 374 -5.44 2.83 -28.77
C ASN A 374 -4.46 3.73 -28.00
N ILE A 375 -3.21 3.77 -28.44
CA ILE A 375 -2.48 5.03 -28.56
C ILE A 375 -2.43 5.37 -30.05
#